data_AF-A0A495TP61-F1
#
_entry.id   AF-A0A495TP61-F1
#
_cell.length_a   1.000
_cell.length_b   1.000
_cell.length_c   1.000
_cell.angle_alpha   90.00
_cell.angle_beta   90.00
_cell.angle_gamma   90.00
#
_symmetry.space_group_name_H-M   'P 1'
#
loop_
_entity.id
_entity.type
_entity.pdbx_description
1 polymer ?
#
loop_
_entity_poly.entity_id
_entity_poly.type
_entity_poly.pdbx_seq_one_letter_code
_entity_poly.pdbx_strand_id
1 'polypeptide(L)'
;MPRPAAITRDEIRATVLAMLAEAGDPEPPSGARFRKVVSVRKLRARLGAGDPTTLSRALNDIEAEVVRAGLADVAIPELPDEIATHMRALWHAAVAVQLDDVMRLRADAAQQAEAAAAASHEADLRTEMLRVELAALRSQLDMRDTELATLRADCRSLTERTDGFRTAAAERQGQLEAAQLALTNMKEAHAREFAAVHTRYEGLSRQLLQETGHQRHALQTEREQLTRQIADAQERAAALEALRDRLLGDLAAERDARLRAAAEGAALITLVAEQRALLAAIDGRARTARPSHHRTPGIASPPPAASRRRRPK
;
A
#
# COMPACT_ATOMS: atom_id res chain seq x y z
N MET A 1 -86.37 3.55 -77.77
CA MET A 1 -86.40 2.20 -77.18
C MET A 1 -87.75 2.01 -76.51
N PRO A 2 -88.57 1.01 -76.90
CA PRO A 2 -89.86 0.77 -76.27
C PRO A 2 -89.67 0.23 -74.83
N ARG A 3 -90.60 0.56 -73.92
CA ARG A 3 -90.66 -0.08 -72.60
C ARG A 3 -91.04 -1.55 -72.77
N PRO A 4 -90.40 -2.51 -72.06
CA PRO A 4 -90.94 -3.86 -71.97
C PRO A 4 -92.31 -3.84 -71.28
N ALA A 5 -93.26 -4.64 -71.77
CA ALA A 5 -94.57 -4.76 -71.16
C ALA A 5 -94.46 -5.30 -69.72
N ALA A 6 -95.32 -4.81 -68.83
CA ALA A 6 -95.37 -5.28 -67.45
C ALA A 6 -96.07 -6.64 -67.41
N ILE A 7 -95.29 -7.71 -67.25
CA ILE A 7 -95.80 -9.08 -67.11
C ILE A 7 -96.66 -9.16 -65.84
N THR A 8 -97.90 -9.61 -66.00
CA THR A 8 -98.90 -9.71 -64.94
C THR A 8 -98.83 -11.05 -64.20
N ARG A 9 -99.37 -11.11 -62.96
CA ARG A 9 -99.40 -12.35 -62.16
C ARG A 9 -100.20 -13.45 -62.85
N ASP A 10 -101.26 -13.10 -63.59
CA ASP A 10 -102.12 -14.06 -64.26
C ASP A 10 -101.47 -14.63 -65.54
N GLU A 11 -100.66 -13.86 -66.26
CA GLU A 11 -99.81 -14.38 -67.35
C GLU A 11 -98.74 -15.35 -66.83
N ILE A 12 -98.14 -15.05 -65.66
CA ILE A 12 -97.22 -15.97 -64.98
C ILE A 12 -97.96 -17.25 -64.57
N ARG A 13 -99.16 -17.13 -63.99
CA ARG A 13 -99.97 -18.28 -63.57
C ARG A 13 -100.38 -19.15 -64.76
N ALA A 14 -100.88 -18.55 -65.84
CA ALA A 14 -101.29 -19.24 -67.05
C ALA A 14 -100.10 -19.96 -67.72
N THR A 15 -98.92 -19.32 -67.81
CA THR A 15 -97.73 -19.97 -68.37
C THR A 15 -97.16 -21.08 -67.47
N VAL A 16 -97.23 -20.94 -66.14
CA VAL A 16 -96.86 -22.04 -65.21
C VAL A 16 -97.82 -23.22 -65.34
N LEU A 17 -99.13 -22.99 -65.40
CA LEU A 17 -100.13 -24.05 -65.60
C LEU A 17 -99.99 -24.70 -66.98
N ALA A 18 -99.72 -23.93 -68.04
CA ALA A 18 -99.42 -24.47 -69.37
C ALA A 18 -98.15 -25.34 -69.36
N MET A 19 -97.08 -24.92 -68.68
CA MET A 19 -95.86 -25.73 -68.54
C MET A 19 -96.09 -27.03 -67.76
N LEU A 20 -97.02 -27.05 -66.81
CA LEU A 20 -97.41 -28.27 -66.09
C LEU A 20 -98.31 -29.18 -66.92
N ALA A 21 -99.21 -28.61 -67.73
CA ALA A 21 -100.06 -29.36 -68.65
C ALA A 21 -99.28 -29.95 -69.84
N GLU A 22 -98.35 -29.19 -70.43
CA GLU A 22 -97.41 -29.68 -71.46
C GLU A 22 -96.50 -30.80 -70.96
N ALA A 23 -96.25 -30.88 -69.65
CA ALA A 23 -95.50 -31.97 -69.03
C ALA A 23 -96.33 -33.26 -68.84
N GLY A 24 -97.63 -33.23 -69.14
CA GLY A 24 -98.48 -34.39 -69.48
C GLY A 24 -98.41 -35.61 -68.55
N ASP A 25 -98.97 -35.52 -67.34
CA ASP A 25 -99.16 -36.67 -66.44
C ASP A 25 -100.32 -36.45 -65.46
N PRO A 26 -101.21 -37.43 -65.22
CA PRO A 26 -102.49 -37.25 -64.50
C PRO A 26 -102.41 -37.20 -62.97
N GLU A 27 -101.24 -37.43 -62.36
CA GLU A 27 -101.10 -37.43 -60.89
C GLU A 27 -101.12 -36.02 -60.26
N PRO A 28 -101.54 -35.88 -58.99
CA PRO A 28 -101.57 -34.60 -58.30
C PRO A 28 -100.16 -33.97 -58.11
N PRO A 29 -100.05 -32.64 -58.14
CA PRO A 29 -98.75 -31.95 -58.16
C PRO A 29 -98.09 -31.85 -56.78
N SER A 30 -96.98 -32.57 -56.58
CA SER A 30 -96.10 -32.40 -55.41
C SER A 30 -95.04 -31.31 -55.64
N GLY A 31 -94.57 -30.65 -54.56
CA GLY A 31 -93.61 -29.53 -54.67
C GLY A 31 -92.28 -29.91 -55.35
N ALA A 32 -91.81 -31.13 -55.12
CA ALA A 32 -90.62 -31.66 -55.81
C ALA A 32 -90.83 -31.81 -57.33
N ARG A 33 -92.03 -32.21 -57.78
CA ARG A 33 -92.39 -32.31 -59.21
C ARG A 33 -92.54 -30.91 -59.82
N PHE A 34 -93.19 -29.99 -59.12
CA PHE A 34 -93.36 -28.60 -59.54
C PHE A 34 -92.00 -27.93 -59.86
N ARG A 35 -91.01 -28.03 -58.95
CA ARG A 35 -89.65 -27.48 -59.14
C ARG A 35 -88.82 -28.18 -60.23
N LYS A 36 -89.14 -29.43 -60.59
CA LYS A 36 -88.48 -30.16 -61.69
C LYS A 36 -88.96 -29.66 -63.05
N VAL A 37 -90.27 -29.46 -63.18
CA VAL A 37 -90.90 -28.98 -64.43
C VAL A 37 -90.66 -27.49 -64.61
N VAL A 38 -90.97 -26.69 -63.58
CA VAL A 38 -90.99 -25.23 -63.61
C VAL A 38 -89.78 -24.68 -62.84
N SER A 39 -89.07 -23.73 -63.44
CA SER A 39 -87.98 -22.99 -62.77
C SER A 39 -87.95 -21.56 -63.27
N VAL A 40 -87.42 -20.63 -62.46
CA VAL A 40 -87.32 -19.20 -62.82
C VAL A 40 -86.67 -19.00 -64.19
N ARG A 41 -85.65 -19.82 -64.54
CA ARG A 41 -84.97 -19.78 -65.84
C ARG A 41 -85.88 -20.23 -67.00
N LYS A 42 -86.62 -21.33 -66.86
CA LYS A 42 -87.55 -21.84 -67.88
C LYS A 42 -88.75 -20.88 -68.06
N LEU A 43 -89.29 -20.38 -66.95
CA LEU A 43 -90.40 -19.44 -66.91
C LEU A 43 -90.05 -18.12 -67.60
N ARG A 44 -88.89 -17.52 -67.26
CA ARG A 44 -88.36 -16.32 -67.93
C ARG A 44 -88.08 -16.54 -69.41
N ALA A 45 -87.65 -17.75 -69.82
CA ALA A 45 -87.44 -18.08 -71.23
C ALA A 45 -88.76 -18.16 -72.04
N ARG A 46 -89.87 -18.59 -71.42
CA ARG A 46 -91.21 -18.60 -72.03
C ARG A 46 -91.86 -17.20 -72.04
N LEU A 47 -91.64 -16.38 -71.00
CA LEU A 47 -92.20 -15.03 -70.88
C LEU A 47 -91.39 -13.94 -71.59
N GLY A 48 -90.17 -14.24 -72.05
CA GLY A 48 -89.29 -13.30 -72.78
C GLY A 48 -88.65 -12.18 -71.94
N ALA A 49 -89.26 -11.80 -70.81
CA ALA A 49 -88.78 -10.79 -69.87
C ALA A 49 -89.12 -11.16 -68.40
N GLY A 50 -88.83 -10.26 -67.47
CA GLY A 50 -89.16 -10.38 -66.04
C GLY A 50 -87.93 -10.43 -65.11
N ASP A 51 -88.10 -9.86 -63.91
CA ASP A 51 -87.10 -9.84 -62.85
C ASP A 51 -87.05 -11.23 -62.15
N PRO A 52 -85.86 -11.85 -61.97
CA PRO A 52 -85.75 -13.16 -61.36
C PRO A 52 -86.28 -13.21 -59.92
N THR A 53 -86.25 -12.12 -59.16
CA THR A 53 -86.68 -12.07 -57.76
C THR A 53 -88.21 -12.06 -57.62
N THR A 54 -88.91 -11.31 -58.49
CA THR A 54 -90.38 -11.28 -58.51
C THR A 54 -90.95 -12.57 -59.09
N LEU A 55 -90.33 -13.09 -60.16
CA LEU A 55 -90.67 -14.41 -60.71
C LEU A 55 -90.48 -15.52 -59.67
N SER A 56 -89.41 -15.49 -58.86
CA SER A 56 -89.17 -16.48 -57.79
C SER A 56 -90.24 -16.44 -56.69
N ARG A 57 -90.66 -15.25 -56.25
CA ARG A 57 -91.75 -15.12 -55.27
C ARG A 57 -93.08 -15.63 -55.83
N ALA A 58 -93.44 -15.21 -57.04
CA ALA A 58 -94.64 -15.70 -57.72
C ALA A 58 -94.61 -17.22 -57.94
N LEU A 59 -93.44 -17.79 -58.27
CA LEU A 59 -93.26 -19.24 -58.37
C LEU A 59 -93.52 -19.96 -57.04
N ASN A 60 -92.98 -19.46 -55.93
CA ASN A 60 -93.18 -20.06 -54.61
C ASN A 60 -94.63 -19.94 -54.12
N ASP A 61 -95.29 -18.80 -54.40
CA ASP A 61 -96.71 -18.61 -54.07
C ASP A 61 -97.59 -19.58 -54.89
N ILE A 62 -97.32 -19.70 -56.20
CA ILE A 62 -98.03 -20.65 -57.07
C ILE A 62 -97.70 -22.10 -56.70
N GLU A 63 -96.47 -22.42 -56.28
CA GLU A 63 -96.12 -23.75 -55.74
C GLU A 63 -96.98 -24.07 -54.51
N ALA A 64 -97.06 -23.13 -53.56
CA ALA A 64 -97.84 -23.31 -52.33
C ALA A 64 -99.34 -23.40 -52.60
N GLU A 65 -99.87 -22.66 -53.57
CA GLU A 65 -101.27 -22.77 -54.03
C GLU A 65 -101.55 -24.13 -54.69
N VAL A 66 -100.71 -24.53 -55.66
CA VAL A 66 -100.90 -25.75 -56.46
C VAL A 66 -100.69 -27.02 -55.64
N VAL A 67 -99.70 -27.05 -54.76
CA VAL A 67 -99.47 -28.19 -53.84
C VAL A 67 -100.56 -28.29 -52.78
N ARG A 68 -101.10 -27.16 -52.29
CA ARG A 68 -102.22 -27.15 -51.34
C ARG A 68 -103.53 -27.60 -51.99
N ALA A 69 -103.78 -27.23 -53.24
CA ALA A 69 -104.90 -27.75 -54.02
C ALA A 69 -104.74 -29.26 -54.29
N GLY A 70 -103.56 -29.70 -54.72
CA GLY A 70 -103.26 -31.12 -54.96
C GLY A 70 -103.32 -32.01 -53.70
N LEU A 71 -103.13 -31.43 -52.50
CA LEU A 71 -103.32 -32.12 -51.22
C LEU A 71 -104.80 -32.16 -50.78
N ALA A 72 -105.64 -31.25 -51.26
CA ALA A 72 -107.07 -31.24 -50.95
C ALA A 72 -107.85 -32.29 -51.77
N ASP A 73 -107.40 -32.62 -52.98
CA ASP A 73 -107.96 -33.69 -53.82
C ASP A 73 -107.55 -35.11 -53.37
N VAL A 74 -106.63 -35.25 -52.39
CA VAL A 74 -106.34 -36.55 -51.78
C VAL A 74 -107.45 -36.87 -50.78
N ALA A 75 -108.51 -37.49 -51.27
CA ALA A 75 -109.57 -38.07 -50.46
C ALA A 75 -109.00 -39.17 -49.54
N ILE A 76 -108.65 -38.80 -48.31
CA ILE A 76 -108.36 -39.75 -47.24
C ILE A 76 -109.68 -40.51 -47.00
N PRO A 77 -109.74 -41.84 -47.19
CA PRO A 77 -110.95 -42.60 -46.93
C PRO A 77 -111.34 -42.42 -45.46
N GLU A 78 -112.62 -42.18 -45.20
CA GLU A 78 -113.14 -41.85 -43.86
C GLU A 78 -112.82 -42.99 -42.88
N LEU A 79 -111.75 -42.83 -42.10
CA LEU A 79 -111.50 -43.65 -40.94
C LEU A 79 -112.68 -43.43 -39.97
N PRO A 80 -113.30 -44.49 -39.44
CA PRO A 80 -114.32 -44.37 -38.41
C PRO A 80 -113.85 -43.45 -37.28
N ASP A 81 -114.70 -42.51 -36.86
CA ASP A 81 -114.33 -41.40 -35.98
C ASP A 81 -113.63 -41.84 -34.68
N GLU A 82 -113.99 -43.01 -34.15
CA GLU A 82 -113.36 -43.62 -32.99
C GLU A 82 -111.88 -43.98 -33.23
N ILE A 83 -111.56 -44.57 -34.38
CA ILE A 83 -110.19 -44.92 -34.79
C ILE A 83 -109.40 -43.65 -35.11
N ALA A 84 -110.00 -42.71 -35.82
CA ALA A 84 -109.38 -41.41 -36.10
C ALA A 84 -109.06 -40.65 -34.81
N THR A 85 -109.91 -40.76 -33.78
CA THR A 85 -109.72 -40.14 -32.47
C THR A 85 -108.64 -40.87 -31.64
N HIS A 86 -108.60 -42.21 -31.67
CA HIS A 86 -107.52 -42.97 -31.04
C HIS A 86 -106.15 -42.71 -31.69
N MET A 87 -106.09 -42.66 -33.03
CA MET A 87 -104.86 -42.33 -33.76
C MET A 87 -104.39 -40.90 -33.48
N ARG A 88 -105.32 -39.93 -33.40
CA ARG A 88 -105.02 -38.57 -32.95
C ARG A 88 -104.47 -38.56 -31.52
N ALA A 89 -105.08 -39.30 -30.58
CA ALA A 89 -104.62 -39.38 -29.20
C ALA A 89 -103.21 -40.00 -29.07
N LEU A 90 -102.95 -41.11 -29.78
CA LEU A 90 -101.63 -41.75 -29.83
C LEU A 90 -100.56 -40.85 -30.47
N TRP A 91 -100.92 -40.13 -31.54
CA TRP A 91 -100.02 -39.17 -32.18
C TRP A 91 -99.72 -37.97 -31.25
N HIS A 92 -100.73 -37.41 -30.59
CA HIS A 92 -100.54 -36.35 -29.60
C HIS A 92 -99.68 -36.81 -28.41
N ALA A 93 -99.87 -38.04 -27.92
CA ALA A 93 -99.04 -38.60 -26.86
C ALA A 93 -97.58 -38.80 -27.31
N ALA A 94 -97.35 -39.34 -28.52
CA ALA A 94 -96.01 -39.51 -29.08
C ALA A 94 -95.30 -38.16 -29.32
N VAL A 95 -96.02 -37.16 -29.84
CA VAL A 95 -95.50 -35.80 -30.04
C VAL A 95 -95.23 -35.11 -28.69
N ALA A 96 -96.06 -35.33 -27.67
CA ALA A 96 -95.81 -34.81 -26.32
C ALA A 96 -94.51 -35.40 -25.73
N VAL A 97 -94.32 -36.72 -25.79
CA VAL A 97 -93.08 -37.38 -25.31
C VAL A 97 -91.86 -36.88 -26.09
N GLN A 98 -91.95 -36.72 -27.42
CA GLN A 98 -90.86 -36.14 -28.21
C GLN A 98 -90.57 -34.67 -27.86
N LEU A 99 -91.61 -33.88 -27.56
CA LEU A 99 -91.45 -32.50 -27.12
C LEU A 99 -90.79 -32.43 -25.73
N ASP A 100 -91.19 -33.31 -24.81
CA ASP A 100 -90.59 -33.44 -23.48
C ASP A 100 -89.12 -33.87 -23.55
N ASP A 101 -88.77 -34.84 -24.41
CA ASP A 101 -87.36 -35.22 -24.64
C ASP A 101 -86.55 -34.07 -25.27
N VAL A 102 -87.11 -33.30 -26.20
CA VAL A 102 -86.44 -32.10 -26.77
C VAL A 102 -86.29 -31.01 -25.71
N MET A 103 -87.27 -30.82 -24.83
CA MET A 103 -87.18 -29.87 -23.72
C MET A 103 -86.16 -30.31 -22.67
N ARG A 104 -86.07 -31.62 -22.36
CA ARG A 104 -85.02 -32.18 -21.49
C ARG A 104 -83.64 -31.98 -22.12
N LEU A 105 -83.45 -32.35 -23.40
CA LEU A 105 -82.19 -32.14 -24.11
C LEU A 105 -81.78 -30.66 -24.18
N ARG A 106 -82.74 -29.73 -24.28
CA ARG A 106 -82.47 -28.28 -24.19
C ARG A 106 -82.05 -27.86 -22.79
N ALA A 107 -82.68 -28.39 -21.74
CA ALA A 107 -82.28 -28.14 -20.35
C ALA A 107 -80.88 -28.70 -20.06
N ASP A 108 -80.63 -29.96 -20.44
CA ASP A 108 -79.33 -30.63 -20.30
C ASP A 108 -78.23 -29.86 -21.04
N ALA A 109 -78.49 -29.40 -22.29
CA ALA A 109 -77.55 -28.63 -23.08
C ALA A 109 -77.30 -27.21 -22.50
N ALA A 110 -78.33 -26.55 -21.97
CA ALA A 110 -78.19 -25.27 -21.29
C ALA A 110 -77.35 -25.41 -20.01
N GLN A 111 -77.64 -26.43 -19.19
CA GLN A 111 -76.88 -26.74 -17.98
C GLN A 111 -75.42 -27.09 -18.29
N GLN A 112 -75.15 -27.84 -19.36
CA GLN A 112 -73.78 -28.12 -19.82
C GLN A 112 -73.07 -26.86 -20.31
N ALA A 113 -73.75 -25.96 -21.02
CA ALA A 113 -73.18 -24.69 -21.48
C ALA A 113 -72.85 -23.76 -20.30
N GLU A 114 -73.72 -23.67 -19.30
CA GLU A 114 -73.49 -22.92 -18.06
C GLU A 114 -72.31 -23.51 -17.27
N ALA A 115 -72.25 -24.84 -17.12
CA ALA A 115 -71.14 -25.52 -16.45
C ALA A 115 -69.80 -25.31 -17.18
N ALA A 116 -69.80 -25.37 -18.52
CA ALA A 116 -68.62 -25.11 -19.34
C ALA A 116 -68.16 -23.64 -19.24
N ALA A 117 -69.09 -22.68 -19.23
CA ALA A 117 -68.80 -21.26 -19.05
C ALA A 117 -68.24 -20.95 -17.65
N ALA A 118 -68.79 -21.57 -16.61
CA ALA A 118 -68.26 -21.48 -15.25
C ALA A 118 -66.84 -22.07 -15.16
N ALA A 119 -66.61 -23.24 -15.76
CA ALA A 119 -65.29 -23.88 -15.79
C ALA A 119 -64.25 -23.06 -16.59
N SER A 120 -64.64 -22.45 -17.72
CA SER A 120 -63.74 -21.56 -18.48
C SER A 120 -63.39 -20.31 -17.68
N HIS A 121 -64.38 -19.68 -17.04
CA HIS A 121 -64.12 -18.51 -16.20
C HIS A 121 -63.22 -18.83 -14.99
N GLU A 122 -63.42 -19.98 -14.35
CA GLU A 122 -62.56 -20.44 -13.25
C GLU A 122 -61.13 -20.76 -13.74
N ALA A 123 -60.98 -21.32 -14.95
CA ALA A 123 -59.69 -21.53 -15.57
C ALA A 123 -58.99 -20.19 -15.89
N ASP A 124 -59.70 -19.22 -16.47
CA ASP A 124 -59.17 -17.89 -16.78
C ASP A 124 -58.66 -17.20 -15.49
N LEU A 125 -59.47 -17.18 -14.42
CA LEU A 125 -59.09 -16.64 -13.11
C LEU A 125 -57.83 -17.30 -12.55
N ARG A 126 -57.70 -18.64 -12.65
CA ARG A 126 -56.46 -19.35 -12.29
C ARG A 126 -55.28 -18.92 -13.15
N THR A 127 -55.46 -18.72 -14.46
CA THR A 127 -54.35 -18.26 -15.32
C THR A 127 -53.89 -16.86 -14.98
N GLU A 128 -54.80 -15.92 -14.65
CA GLU A 128 -54.40 -14.57 -14.23
C GLU A 128 -53.70 -14.58 -12.86
N MET A 129 -54.20 -15.37 -11.90
CA MET A 129 -53.53 -15.57 -10.61
C MET A 129 -52.09 -16.08 -10.80
N LEU A 130 -51.92 -17.14 -11.59
CA LEU A 130 -50.59 -17.71 -11.88
C LEU A 130 -49.68 -16.73 -12.64
N ARG A 131 -50.21 -15.87 -13.50
CA ARG A 131 -49.43 -14.80 -14.16
C ARG A 131 -48.95 -13.74 -13.15
N VAL A 132 -49.78 -13.35 -12.19
CA VAL A 132 -49.42 -12.41 -11.13
C VAL A 132 -48.36 -13.02 -10.20
N GLU A 133 -48.53 -14.27 -9.77
CA GLU A 133 -47.54 -15.00 -8.98
C GLU A 133 -46.19 -15.13 -9.71
N LEU A 134 -46.22 -15.52 -10.99
CA LEU A 134 -45.03 -15.62 -11.83
C LEU A 134 -44.34 -14.27 -12.05
N ALA A 135 -45.09 -13.18 -12.19
CA ALA A 135 -44.52 -11.83 -12.25
C ALA A 135 -43.88 -11.40 -10.92
N ALA A 136 -44.49 -11.75 -9.78
CA ALA A 136 -43.94 -11.48 -8.44
C ALA A 136 -42.67 -12.32 -8.16
N LEU A 137 -42.63 -13.58 -8.59
CA LEU A 137 -41.43 -14.42 -8.48
C LEU A 137 -40.29 -13.91 -9.36
N ARG A 138 -40.59 -13.41 -10.57
CA ARG A 138 -39.59 -12.76 -11.44
C ARG A 138 -38.99 -11.51 -10.79
N SER A 139 -39.82 -10.60 -10.27
CA SER A 139 -39.29 -9.40 -9.61
C SER A 139 -38.51 -9.72 -8.33
N GLN A 140 -38.87 -10.79 -7.60
CA GLN A 140 -38.06 -11.29 -6.49
C GLN A 140 -36.69 -11.84 -6.93
N LEU A 141 -36.63 -12.55 -8.06
CA LEU A 141 -35.37 -13.02 -8.64
C LEU A 141 -34.51 -11.84 -9.11
N ASP A 142 -35.09 -10.87 -9.82
CA ASP A 142 -34.40 -9.66 -10.26
C ASP A 142 -33.79 -8.89 -9.06
N MET A 143 -34.56 -8.72 -7.97
CA MET A 143 -34.05 -8.12 -6.72
C MET A 143 -32.88 -8.92 -6.14
N ARG A 144 -33.02 -10.26 -6.01
CA ARG A 144 -31.93 -11.13 -5.51
C ARG A 144 -30.68 -11.08 -6.39
N ASP A 145 -30.82 -11.00 -7.71
CA ASP A 145 -29.68 -10.88 -8.62
C ASP A 145 -28.97 -9.53 -8.50
N THR A 146 -29.71 -8.43 -8.26
CA THR A 146 -29.08 -7.14 -7.95
C THR A 146 -28.34 -7.15 -6.61
N GLU A 147 -28.89 -7.76 -5.57
CA GLU A 147 -28.24 -7.94 -4.27
C GLU A 147 -27.00 -8.84 -4.36
N LEU A 148 -27.05 -9.92 -5.15
CA LEU A 148 -25.89 -10.77 -5.42
C LEU A 148 -24.81 -10.02 -6.22
N ALA A 149 -25.21 -9.13 -7.14
CA ALA A 149 -24.27 -8.30 -7.89
C ALA A 149 -23.56 -7.27 -7.00
N THR A 150 -24.28 -6.60 -6.08
CA THR A 150 -23.68 -5.65 -5.12
C THR A 150 -22.76 -6.38 -4.14
N LEU A 151 -23.21 -7.47 -3.51
CA LEU A 151 -22.36 -8.27 -2.62
C LEU A 151 -21.10 -8.78 -3.31
N ARG A 152 -21.18 -9.21 -4.57
CA ARG A 152 -19.99 -9.59 -5.37
C ARG A 152 -19.07 -8.42 -5.68
N ALA A 153 -19.57 -7.19 -5.80
CA ALA A 153 -18.74 -5.99 -5.95
C ALA A 153 -18.06 -5.61 -4.62
N ASP A 154 -18.80 -5.64 -3.51
CA ASP A 154 -18.29 -5.37 -2.17
C ASP A 154 -17.20 -6.37 -1.77
N CYS A 155 -17.42 -7.67 -1.96
CA CYS A 155 -16.42 -8.70 -1.72
C CYS A 155 -15.12 -8.46 -2.50
N ARG A 156 -15.21 -8.09 -3.80
CA ARG A 156 -14.02 -7.76 -4.60
C ARG A 156 -13.27 -6.55 -4.03
N SER A 157 -13.96 -5.46 -3.73
CA SER A 157 -13.29 -4.27 -3.16
C SER A 157 -12.74 -4.49 -1.75
N LEU A 158 -13.34 -5.40 -0.97
CA LEU A 158 -12.80 -5.82 0.33
C LEU A 158 -11.55 -6.69 0.14
N THR A 159 -11.54 -7.62 -0.81
CA THR A 159 -10.35 -8.43 -1.15
C THR A 159 -9.19 -7.53 -1.58
N GLU A 160 -9.43 -6.61 -2.52
CA GLU A 160 -8.45 -5.61 -2.98
C GLU A 160 -7.87 -4.78 -1.82
N ARG A 161 -8.74 -4.33 -0.89
CA ARG A 161 -8.31 -3.63 0.33
C ARG A 161 -7.46 -4.52 1.24
N THR A 162 -7.84 -5.78 1.45
CA THR A 162 -7.05 -6.71 2.28
C THR A 162 -5.69 -7.03 1.68
N ASP A 163 -5.60 -7.14 0.35
CA ASP A 163 -4.32 -7.36 -0.34
C ASP A 163 -3.45 -6.10 -0.31
N GLY A 164 -4.03 -4.91 -0.45
CA GLY A 164 -3.34 -3.64 -0.21
C GLY A 164 -2.81 -3.48 1.22
N PHE A 165 -3.55 -3.95 2.23
CA PHE A 165 -3.05 -3.97 3.61
C PHE A 165 -1.96 -5.03 3.83
N ARG A 166 -2.04 -6.20 3.17
CA ARG A 166 -1.01 -7.25 3.23
C ARG A 166 0.31 -6.77 2.62
N THR A 167 0.28 -6.13 1.46
CA THR A 167 1.49 -5.58 0.82
C THR A 167 2.10 -4.47 1.68
N ALA A 168 1.31 -3.51 2.14
CA ALA A 168 1.79 -2.45 3.04
C ALA A 168 2.37 -2.98 4.37
N ALA A 169 1.81 -4.08 4.92
CA ALA A 169 2.35 -4.73 6.11
C ALA A 169 3.71 -5.41 5.82
N ALA A 170 3.83 -6.12 4.69
CA ALA A 170 5.09 -6.73 4.27
C ALA A 170 6.19 -5.68 4.00
N GLU A 171 5.85 -4.57 3.35
CA GLU A 171 6.78 -3.44 3.15
C GLU A 171 7.28 -2.85 4.48
N ARG A 172 6.38 -2.61 5.45
CA ARG A 172 6.78 -2.12 6.77
C ARG A 172 7.61 -3.12 7.56
N GLN A 173 7.32 -4.42 7.44
CA GLN A 173 8.13 -5.46 8.06
C GLN A 173 9.56 -5.46 7.48
N GLY A 174 9.70 -5.37 6.16
CA GLY A 174 11.01 -5.24 5.51
C GLY A 174 11.77 -3.96 5.90
N GLN A 175 11.07 -2.83 6.05
CA GLN A 175 11.66 -1.58 6.57
C GLN A 175 12.15 -1.72 8.01
N LEU A 176 11.39 -2.40 8.87
CA LEU A 176 11.75 -2.66 10.26
C LEU A 176 12.98 -3.59 10.35
N GLU A 177 13.02 -4.66 9.57
CA GLU A 177 14.17 -5.59 9.51
C GLU A 177 15.43 -4.89 8.99
N ALA A 178 15.32 -4.07 7.94
CA ALA A 178 16.42 -3.27 7.42
C ALA A 178 16.94 -2.24 8.46
N ALA A 179 16.03 -1.58 9.20
CA ALA A 179 16.39 -0.64 10.25
C ALA A 179 17.06 -1.33 11.46
N GLN A 180 16.61 -2.53 11.83
CA GLN A 180 17.24 -3.35 12.87
C GLN A 180 18.66 -3.76 12.47
N LEU A 181 18.85 -4.24 11.23
CA LEU A 181 20.15 -4.64 10.70
C LEU A 181 21.11 -3.44 10.58
N ALA A 182 20.61 -2.27 10.18
CA ALA A 182 21.40 -1.04 10.20
C ALA A 182 21.83 -0.66 11.63
N LEU A 183 20.94 -0.79 12.62
CA LEU A 183 21.23 -0.50 14.02
C LEU A 183 22.26 -1.48 14.63
N THR A 184 22.18 -2.78 14.32
CA THR A 184 23.20 -3.76 14.78
C THR A 184 24.55 -3.45 14.16
N ASN A 185 24.60 -3.17 12.85
CA ASN A 185 25.84 -2.85 12.14
C ASN A 185 26.50 -1.57 12.69
N MET A 186 25.72 -0.53 12.99
CA MET A 186 26.22 0.70 13.62
C MET A 186 26.74 0.46 15.04
N LYS A 187 26.05 -0.35 15.85
CA LYS A 187 26.52 -0.73 17.19
C LYS A 187 27.84 -1.50 17.14
N GLU A 188 27.98 -2.43 16.21
CA GLU A 188 29.24 -3.16 16.00
C GLU A 188 30.37 -2.25 15.52
N ALA A 189 30.09 -1.33 14.59
CA ALA A 189 31.06 -0.35 14.11
C ALA A 189 31.58 0.51 15.28
N HIS A 190 30.69 1.10 16.07
CA HIS A 190 31.07 1.90 17.23
C HIS A 190 31.79 1.09 18.32
N ALA A 191 31.43 -0.18 18.53
CA ALA A 191 32.16 -1.05 19.46
C ALA A 191 33.60 -1.31 18.97
N ARG A 192 33.81 -1.51 17.67
CA ARG A 192 35.15 -1.66 17.06
C ARG A 192 35.95 -0.36 17.15
N GLU A 193 35.34 0.79 16.86
CA GLU A 193 35.96 2.12 17.00
C GLU A 193 36.39 2.39 18.44
N PHE A 194 35.52 2.13 19.42
CA PHE A 194 35.82 2.31 20.83
C PHE A 194 36.98 1.40 21.29
N ALA A 195 36.99 0.12 20.90
CA ALA A 195 38.10 -0.79 21.19
C ALA A 195 39.42 -0.34 20.54
N ALA A 196 39.37 0.20 19.32
CA ALA A 196 40.54 0.75 18.64
C ALA A 196 41.08 2.03 19.32
N VAL A 197 40.21 2.90 19.84
CA VAL A 197 40.62 4.07 20.62
C VAL A 197 41.20 3.65 21.97
N HIS A 198 40.56 2.71 22.66
CA HIS A 198 41.02 2.22 23.95
C HIS A 198 42.41 1.56 23.87
N THR A 199 42.63 0.67 22.90
CA THR A 199 43.95 0.03 22.69
C THR A 199 45.04 1.04 22.31
N ARG A 200 44.72 2.09 21.53
CA ARG A 200 45.65 3.20 21.26
C ARG A 200 46.00 4.00 22.53
N TYR A 201 45.01 4.30 23.37
CA TYR A 201 45.21 4.99 24.64
C TYR A 201 46.05 4.16 25.64
N GLU A 202 45.81 2.85 25.72
CA GLU A 202 46.67 1.94 26.50
C GLU A 202 48.11 1.91 25.96
N GLY A 203 48.28 1.87 24.63
CA GLY A 203 49.60 1.92 23.99
C GLY A 203 50.36 3.20 24.35
N LEU A 204 49.73 4.36 24.16
CA LEU A 204 50.32 5.67 24.46
C LEU A 204 50.62 5.85 25.95
N SER A 205 49.74 5.39 26.85
CA SER A 205 49.99 5.50 28.30
C SER A 205 51.14 4.58 28.76
N ARG A 206 51.28 3.38 28.20
CA ARG A 206 52.46 2.52 28.42
C ARG A 206 53.75 3.15 27.88
N GLN A 207 53.72 3.75 26.68
CA GLN A 207 54.86 4.47 26.11
C GLN A 207 55.28 5.65 27.00
N LEU A 208 54.35 6.48 27.44
CA LEU A 208 54.63 7.62 28.33
C LEU A 208 55.21 7.17 29.69
N LEU A 209 54.75 6.04 30.25
CA LEU A 209 55.35 5.47 31.46
C LEU A 209 56.78 4.95 31.23
N GLN A 210 57.06 4.37 30.06
CA GLN A 210 58.41 3.94 29.68
C GLN A 210 59.35 5.14 29.47
N GLU A 211 58.93 6.15 28.69
CA GLU A 211 59.72 7.37 28.44
C GLU A 211 60.01 8.13 29.74
N THR A 212 59.01 8.34 30.60
CA THR A 212 59.24 9.00 31.90
C THR A 212 60.10 8.16 32.84
N GLY A 213 60.06 6.83 32.75
CA GLY A 213 61.00 5.93 33.41
C GLY A 213 62.44 6.12 32.92
N HIS A 214 62.65 6.08 31.59
CA HIS A 214 63.96 6.31 30.97
C HIS A 214 64.53 7.70 31.31
N GLN A 215 63.71 8.76 31.26
CA GLN A 215 64.11 10.11 31.65
C GLN A 215 64.57 10.19 33.12
N ARG A 216 63.84 9.55 34.04
CA ARG A 216 64.24 9.50 35.47
C ARG A 216 65.57 8.77 35.65
N HIS A 217 65.78 7.64 34.98
CA HIS A 217 67.05 6.92 35.05
C HIS A 217 68.22 7.71 34.45
N ALA A 218 68.03 8.35 33.30
CA ALA A 218 69.04 9.23 32.70
C ALA A 218 69.44 10.35 33.66
N LEU A 219 68.46 11.12 34.18
CA LEU A 219 68.69 12.18 35.15
C LEU A 219 69.34 11.67 36.45
N GLN A 220 69.01 10.45 36.91
CA GLN A 220 69.69 9.85 38.05
C GLN A 220 71.17 9.58 37.72
N THR A 221 71.47 8.97 36.58
CA THR A 221 72.86 8.69 36.19
C THR A 221 73.69 9.96 35.99
N GLU A 222 73.12 11.02 35.43
CA GLU A 222 73.77 12.34 35.33
C GLU A 222 74.03 12.95 36.71
N ARG A 223 73.06 12.89 37.63
CA ARG A 223 73.24 13.36 39.02
C ARG A 223 74.33 12.57 39.75
N GLU A 224 74.39 11.26 39.57
CA GLU A 224 75.47 10.43 40.14
C GLU A 224 76.85 10.78 39.55
N GLN A 225 76.93 11.00 38.23
CA GLN A 225 78.18 11.44 37.57
C GLN A 225 78.64 12.81 38.07
N LEU A 226 77.73 13.80 38.12
CA LEU A 226 78.02 15.14 38.62
C LEU A 226 78.41 15.13 40.11
N THR A 227 77.76 14.29 40.92
CA THR A 227 78.10 14.14 42.35
C THR A 227 79.52 13.59 42.53
N ARG A 228 79.92 12.60 41.71
CA ARG A 228 81.32 12.10 41.69
C ARG A 228 82.30 13.18 41.24
N GLN A 229 82.00 13.92 40.17
CA GLN A 229 82.86 15.02 39.70
C GLN A 229 83.02 16.13 40.74
N ILE A 230 81.97 16.44 41.51
CA ILE A 230 82.04 17.39 42.62
C ILE A 230 82.91 16.85 43.76
N ALA A 231 82.77 15.58 44.13
CA ALA A 231 83.62 14.95 45.15
C ALA A 231 85.11 14.94 44.72
N ASP A 232 85.42 14.48 43.51
CA ASP A 232 86.76 14.52 42.92
C ASP A 232 87.36 15.94 42.92
N ALA A 233 86.54 16.96 42.61
CA ALA A 233 86.98 18.35 42.61
C ALA A 233 87.22 18.89 44.03
N GLN A 234 86.39 18.49 45.00
CA GLN A 234 86.55 18.83 46.42
C GLN A 234 87.80 18.18 47.01
N GLU A 235 88.08 16.91 46.71
CA GLU A 235 89.31 16.23 47.12
C GLU A 235 90.57 16.90 46.56
N ARG A 236 90.55 17.27 45.27
CA ARG A 236 91.65 18.02 44.63
C ARG A 236 91.82 19.41 45.25
N ALA A 237 90.73 20.11 45.57
CA ALA A 237 90.79 21.40 46.25
C ALA A 237 91.40 21.27 47.65
N ALA A 238 90.93 20.32 48.45
CA ALA A 238 91.45 20.04 49.78
C ALA A 238 92.94 19.63 49.76
N ALA A 239 93.37 18.85 48.76
CA ALA A 239 94.78 18.51 48.57
C ALA A 239 95.64 19.73 48.22
N LEU A 240 95.14 20.65 47.37
CA LEU A 240 95.82 21.90 47.04
C LEU A 240 95.86 22.87 48.23
N GLU A 241 94.81 22.93 49.05
CA GLU A 241 94.79 23.72 50.29
C GLU A 241 95.78 23.17 51.32
N ALA A 242 95.81 21.85 51.54
CA ALA A 242 96.79 21.20 52.42
C ALA A 242 98.24 21.42 51.95
N LEU A 243 98.49 21.38 50.62
CA LEU A 243 99.80 21.72 50.05
C LEU A 243 100.14 23.21 50.24
N ARG A 244 99.18 24.12 50.05
CA ARG A 244 99.36 25.56 50.30
C ARG A 244 99.71 25.81 51.77
N ASP A 245 98.97 25.23 52.69
CA ASP A 245 99.15 25.47 54.12
C ASP A 245 100.45 24.84 54.65
N ARG A 246 100.87 23.70 54.10
CA ARG A 246 102.23 23.16 54.28
C ARG A 246 103.29 24.14 53.79
N LEU A 247 103.19 24.64 52.55
CA LEU A 247 104.15 25.60 51.99
C LEU A 247 104.20 26.93 52.78
N LEU A 248 103.06 27.38 53.32
CA LEU A 248 103.01 28.54 54.21
C LEU A 248 103.71 28.26 55.56
N GLY A 249 103.55 27.04 56.10
CA GLY A 249 104.29 26.57 57.28
C GLY A 249 105.80 26.47 57.04
N ASP A 250 106.22 25.88 55.91
CA ASP A 250 107.62 25.78 55.50
C ASP A 250 108.24 27.19 55.32
N LEU A 251 107.52 28.13 54.69
CA LEU A 251 107.94 29.54 54.57
C LEU A 251 108.02 30.27 55.91
N ALA A 252 107.14 29.95 56.88
CA ALA A 252 107.21 30.51 58.23
C ALA A 252 108.44 29.95 58.98
N ALA A 253 108.67 28.64 58.90
CA ALA A 253 109.85 27.99 59.48
C ALA A 253 111.16 28.52 58.87
N GLU A 254 111.20 28.76 57.55
CA GLU A 254 112.33 29.44 56.90
C GLU A 254 112.54 30.87 57.40
N ARG A 255 111.46 31.64 57.58
CA ARG A 255 111.56 33.01 58.13
C ARG A 255 112.09 32.99 59.55
N ASP A 256 111.59 32.10 60.39
CA ASP A 256 112.08 31.92 61.76
C ASP A 256 113.55 31.47 61.78
N ALA A 257 113.94 30.54 60.90
CA ALA A 257 115.33 30.11 60.78
C ALA A 257 116.24 31.27 60.31
N ARG A 258 115.80 32.10 59.36
CA ARG A 258 116.52 33.31 58.93
C ARG A 258 116.58 34.37 60.03
N LEU A 259 115.52 34.54 60.82
CA LEU A 259 115.51 35.46 61.97
C LEU A 259 116.44 34.97 63.08
N ARG A 260 116.47 33.66 63.37
CA ARG A 260 117.44 33.05 64.29
C ARG A 260 118.86 33.21 63.78
N ALA A 261 119.15 32.85 62.52
CA ALA A 261 120.47 33.03 61.92
C ALA A 261 120.90 34.51 61.86
N ALA A 262 119.97 35.46 61.70
CA ALA A 262 120.24 36.89 61.78
C ALA A 262 120.50 37.35 63.22
N ALA A 263 119.80 36.80 64.21
CA ALA A 263 120.03 37.06 65.63
C ALA A 263 121.35 36.44 66.13
N GLU A 264 121.68 35.22 65.70
CA GLU A 264 122.97 34.56 65.90
C GLU A 264 124.09 35.34 65.20
N GLY A 265 123.87 35.78 63.96
CA GLY A 265 124.80 36.64 63.23
C GLY A 265 125.01 37.99 63.93
N ALA A 266 123.97 38.61 64.47
CA ALA A 266 124.07 39.80 65.30
C ALA A 266 124.83 39.54 66.61
N ALA A 267 124.56 38.41 67.28
CA ALA A 267 125.27 37.99 68.48
C ALA A 267 126.76 37.68 68.22
N LEU A 268 127.09 37.12 67.05
CA LEU A 268 128.47 36.95 66.60
C LEU A 268 129.12 38.29 66.24
N ILE A 269 128.38 39.25 65.67
CA ILE A 269 128.89 40.62 65.43
C ILE A 269 129.18 41.32 66.77
N THR A 270 128.30 41.20 67.77
CA THR A 270 128.57 41.75 69.12
C THR A 270 129.74 41.04 69.78
N LEU A 271 129.82 39.70 69.70
CA LEU A 271 130.93 38.94 70.27
C LEU A 271 132.27 39.22 69.56
N VAL A 272 132.28 39.47 68.25
CA VAL A 272 133.47 39.94 67.51
C VAL A 272 133.81 41.39 67.86
N ALA A 273 132.81 42.25 68.14
CA ALA A 273 133.06 43.60 68.65
C ALA A 273 133.66 43.57 70.07
N GLU A 274 133.17 42.69 70.94
CA GLU A 274 133.72 42.43 72.27
C GLU A 274 135.14 41.83 72.19
N GLN A 275 135.38 40.84 71.32
CA GLN A 275 136.72 40.30 71.07
C GLN A 275 137.68 41.37 70.52
N ARG A 276 137.22 42.26 69.64
CA ARG A 276 138.02 43.42 69.18
C ARG A 276 138.28 44.43 70.29
N ALA A 277 137.32 44.66 71.19
CA ALA A 277 137.53 45.50 72.37
C ALA A 277 138.54 44.87 73.35
N LEU A 278 138.49 43.55 73.55
CA LEU A 278 139.44 42.79 74.36
C LEU A 278 140.84 42.75 73.71
N LEU A 279 140.94 42.56 72.39
CA LEU A 279 142.20 42.65 71.65
C LEU A 279 142.78 44.07 71.72
N ALA A 280 141.97 45.12 71.56
CA ALA A 280 142.41 46.49 71.77
C ALA A 280 142.91 46.75 73.21
N ALA A 281 142.32 46.09 74.21
CA ALA A 281 142.79 46.14 75.60
C ALA A 281 144.09 45.33 75.84
N ILE A 282 144.38 44.31 75.01
CA ILE A 282 145.62 43.52 75.07
C ILE A 282 146.75 44.22 74.30
N ASP A 283 146.50 44.71 73.09
CA ASP A 283 147.44 45.52 72.30
C ASP A 283 147.80 46.83 73.03
N GLY A 284 146.85 47.42 73.76
CA GLY A 284 147.08 48.55 74.65
C GLY A 284 148.05 48.28 75.81
N ARG A 285 148.43 47.02 76.07
CA ARG A 285 149.32 46.63 77.17
C ARG A 285 150.78 46.36 76.74
N ALA A 286 151.08 46.43 75.43
CA ALA A 286 152.36 45.98 74.88
C ALA A 286 153.25 47.08 74.25
N ARG A 287 152.81 48.34 74.14
CA ARG A 287 153.66 49.45 73.64
C ARG A 287 153.28 50.82 74.19
N THR A 288 154.24 51.48 74.84
CA THR A 288 154.17 52.86 75.34
C THR A 288 154.99 53.81 74.46
N ALA A 289 154.64 55.11 74.49
CA ALA A 289 155.26 56.24 73.75
C ALA A 289 155.00 56.27 72.22
N ARG A 290 154.74 57.41 71.54
CA ARG A 290 154.66 58.84 71.94
C ARG A 290 153.75 59.62 70.90
N PRO A 291 153.61 60.97 70.87
CA PRO A 291 152.25 61.55 70.91
C PRO A 291 151.82 62.42 69.69
N SER A 292 150.50 62.70 69.66
CA SER A 292 149.80 63.92 69.18
C SER A 292 150.31 64.72 67.98
N HIS A 293 149.43 64.97 66.99
CA HIS A 293 148.81 66.30 66.84
C HIS A 293 147.47 66.27 66.07
N HIS A 294 146.59 67.20 66.47
CA HIS A 294 145.27 67.56 65.93
C HIS A 294 145.35 68.32 64.57
N ARG A 295 144.28 68.63 63.80
CA ARG A 295 142.84 68.22 63.65
C ARG A 295 142.15 69.29 62.76
N THR A 296 141.58 68.96 61.59
CA THR A 296 140.55 69.71 60.77
C THR A 296 140.65 69.32 59.28
N PRO A 297 139.69 69.68 58.39
CA PRO A 297 138.29 70.17 58.55
C PRO A 297 137.26 69.11 58.05
N GLY A 298 135.93 69.30 58.11
CA GLY A 298 135.04 70.02 57.16
C GLY A 298 134.72 69.16 55.91
N ILE A 299 133.58 69.16 55.20
CA ILE A 299 132.37 69.99 55.07
C ILE A 299 131.49 69.26 54.01
N ALA A 300 130.14 69.41 54.03
CA ALA A 300 129.17 69.20 52.93
C ALA A 300 129.08 67.86 52.12
N SER A 301 127.88 67.26 52.07
CA SER A 301 126.87 67.34 50.96
C SER A 301 127.33 67.53 49.48
N PRO A 302 126.53 67.17 48.43
CA PRO A 302 125.19 66.53 48.41
C PRO A 302 125.01 65.38 47.34
N PRO A 303 124.19 65.41 46.23
CA PRO A 303 123.38 64.26 45.74
C PRO A 303 123.77 63.89 44.27
N PRO A 304 122.92 63.52 43.25
CA PRO A 304 121.48 63.14 43.20
C PRO A 304 121.07 61.98 42.23
N ALA A 305 119.75 61.67 42.24
CA ALA A 305 118.93 61.18 41.10
C ALA A 305 119.25 59.76 40.50
N ALA A 306 118.43 59.12 39.66
CA ALA A 306 116.96 59.03 39.53
C ALA A 306 116.60 57.95 38.47
N SER A 307 115.34 57.47 38.45
CA SER A 307 114.69 56.80 37.28
C SER A 307 115.13 55.33 36.99
N ARG A 308 114.36 54.46 36.31
CA ARG A 308 113.00 54.54 35.71
C ARG A 308 112.46 53.15 35.31
N ARG A 309 111.12 52.98 35.29
CA ARG A 309 110.32 52.01 34.44
C ARG A 309 110.52 50.49 34.74
N ARG A 310 109.58 49.57 34.39
CA ARG A 310 108.40 49.61 33.49
C ARG A 310 107.33 48.56 33.87
N ARG A 311 106.03 48.85 33.63
CA ARG A 311 104.92 47.89 33.33
C ARG A 311 105.00 47.46 31.83
N PRO A 312 104.14 46.61 31.22
CA PRO A 312 102.85 46.02 31.64
C PRO A 312 102.91 44.46 31.55
N LYS A 313 101.84 43.63 31.48
CA LYS A 313 100.44 43.80 31.05
C LYS A 313 99.55 42.77 31.74
#